data_AF-A0A958LDU6-F1
#
_entry.id   AF-A0A958LDU6-F1
#
_cell.length_a   1.000
_cell.length_b   1.000
_cell.length_c   1.000
_cell.angle_alpha   90.00
_cell.angle_beta   90.00
_cell.angle_gamma   90.00
#
_symmetry.space_group_name_H-M   'P 1'
#
loop_
_entity.id
_entity.type
_entity.pdbx_description
1 polymer ?
#
loop_
_entity_poly.entity_id
_entity_poly.type
_entity_poly.pdbx_seq_one_letter_code
_entity_poly.pdbx_strand_id
1 'polypeptide(L)' 'MAAKKRKSTSDGGRLVVSKHKKAFRDFEIVDRVEAGLVLKGSEVKSIREGSVNLKDSYIRPLRGELFLVGC' A
#
# COMPACT_ATOMS: atom_id res chain seq x y z
N MET A 1 -14.50 3.15 -22.25
CA MET A 1 -14.05 4.41 -21.60
C MET A 1 -12.76 4.13 -20.84
N ALA A 2 -11.78 5.03 -20.96
CA ALA A 2 -10.35 4.76 -20.87
C ALA A 2 -9.80 4.42 -19.47
N ALA A 3 -9.13 3.26 -19.34
CA ALA A 3 -8.27 2.95 -18.21
C ALA A 3 -6.90 3.63 -18.40
N LYS A 4 -6.71 4.77 -17.73
CA LYS A 4 -5.51 5.60 -17.78
C LYS A 4 -4.33 4.87 -17.10
N LYS A 5 -3.49 4.19 -17.89
CA LYS A 5 -2.16 3.68 -17.47
C LYS A 5 -1.37 4.83 -16.82
N ARG A 6 -0.99 4.70 -15.55
CA ARG A 6 -0.11 5.66 -14.86
C ARG A 6 1.24 5.02 -14.54
N LYS A 7 2.26 5.61 -15.16
CA LYS A 7 3.72 5.47 -15.04
C LYS A 7 4.22 4.78 -13.76
N SER A 8 4.94 3.68 -13.94
CA SER A 8 5.92 3.13 -13.01
C SER A 8 7.14 4.03 -12.94
N THR A 9 7.42 4.62 -11.78
CA THR A 9 8.73 5.24 -11.52
C THR A 9 9.68 4.12 -11.13
N SER A 10 10.57 3.78 -12.06
CA SER A 10 11.55 2.71 -11.93
C SER A 10 12.82 3.26 -11.26
N ASP A 11 13.07 2.86 -10.02
CA ASP A 11 14.39 2.93 -9.40
C ASP A 11 14.81 1.49 -9.05
N GLY A 12 15.80 0.96 -9.78
CA GLY A 12 16.57 -0.23 -9.40
C GLY A 12 15.78 -1.49 -8.99
N GLY A 13 14.77 -1.91 -9.77
CA GLY A 13 14.04 -3.17 -9.52
C GLY A 13 12.95 -3.12 -8.45
N ARG A 14 12.79 -2.01 -7.72
CA ARG A 14 11.73 -1.83 -6.71
C ARG A 14 10.51 -1.17 -7.37
N LEU A 15 9.46 -1.96 -7.60
CA LEU A 15 8.19 -1.44 -8.14
C LEU A 15 7.37 -0.80 -7.01
N VAL A 16 7.24 0.52 -7.06
CA VAL A 16 6.33 1.23 -6.14
C VAL A 16 4.90 1.13 -6.67
N VAL A 17 4.11 0.24 -6.06
CA VAL A 17 2.74 -0.05 -6.49
C VAL A 17 1.76 1.05 -6.08
N SER A 18 1.85 1.54 -4.84
CA SER A 18 0.95 2.55 -4.31
C SER A 18 1.63 3.43 -3.27
N LYS A 19 1.24 4.69 -3.19
CA LYS A 19 1.67 5.65 -2.15
C LYS A 19 0.41 6.33 -1.58
N HIS A 20 0.22 6.26 -0.27
CA HIS A 20 -0.93 6.87 0.39
C HIS A 20 -0.72 8.39 0.58
N LYS A 21 -1.00 9.18 -0.47
CA LYS A 21 -0.77 10.63 -0.48
C LYS A 21 -1.61 11.40 0.55
N LYS A 22 -2.76 10.86 0.96
CA LYS A 22 -3.66 11.47 1.96
C LYS A 22 -3.03 11.46 3.36
N ALA A 23 -2.31 10.39 3.72
CA ALA A 23 -1.60 10.33 5.01
C ALA A 23 -0.62 11.50 5.23
N PHE A 24 0.07 11.94 4.18
CA PHE A 24 1.02 13.06 4.25
C PHE A 24 0.36 14.45 4.37
N ARG A 25 -0.95 14.55 4.14
CA ARG A 25 -1.70 15.82 4.23
C ARG A 25 -2.47 15.92 5.54
N ASP A 26 -3.08 14.81 5.95
CA ASP A 26 -4.01 14.80 7.07
C ASP A 26 -3.30 14.48 8.40
N PHE A 27 -2.10 13.90 8.35
CA PHE A 27 -1.34 13.48 9.52
C PHE A 27 0.11 13.96 9.46
N GLU A 28 0.69 14.16 10.64
CA GLU A 28 2.13 14.36 10.81
C GLU A 28 2.81 12.99 10.99
N ILE A 29 3.82 12.71 10.18
CA ILE A 29 4.55 11.44 10.22
C ILE A 29 5.75 11.61 11.15
N VAL A 30 5.63 11.06 12.36
CA VAL A 30 6.69 11.10 13.38
C VAL A 30 7.80 10.09 13.09
N ASP A 31 7.42 8.88 12.64
CA ASP A 31 8.37 7.81 12.35
C ASP A 31 7.90 6.93 11.17
N ARG A 32 8.85 6.25 10.52
CA ARG A 32 8.59 5.34 9.39
C ARG A 32 9.21 3.98 9.67
N VAL A 33 8.35 2.98 9.74
CA VAL A 33 8.75 1.58 9.88
C VAL A 33 8.60 0.84 8.56
N GLU A 34 9.53 -0.05 8.24
CA GLU A 34 9.37 -1.03 7.16
C GLU A 34 8.76 -2.33 7.72
N ALA A 35 7.71 -2.83 7.07
CA ALA A 35 7.04 -4.07 7.46
C ALA A 35 6.79 -4.96 6.23
N GLY A 36 6.80 -6.28 6.47
CA GLY A 36 6.37 -7.27 5.48
C GLY A 36 4.90 -7.63 5.67
N LEU A 37 4.11 -7.57 4.60
CA LEU A 37 2.72 -8.05 4.60
C LEU A 37 2.68 -9.49 4.08
N VAL A 38 2.02 -10.37 4.83
CA VAL A 38 1.72 -11.73 4.37
C VAL A 38 0.49 -11.67 3.48
N LEU A 39 0.66 -11.98 2.20
CA LEU A 39 -0.38 -11.89 1.19
C LEU A 39 -0.71 -13.26 0.61
N LYS A 40 -1.96 -13.44 0.17
CA LYS A 40 -2.40 -14.62 -0.56
C LYS A 40 -2.16 -14.43 -2.06
N GLY A 41 -2.02 -15.53 -2.81
CA GLY A 41 -1.64 -15.50 -4.23
C GLY A 41 -2.53 -14.61 -5.13
N SER A 42 -3.83 -14.50 -4.81
CA SER A 42 -4.75 -13.59 -5.50
C SER A 42 -4.42 -12.11 -5.27
N GLU A 43 -4.03 -11.74 -4.05
CA GLU A 43 -3.70 -10.35 -3.67
C GLU A 43 -2.40 -9.90 -4.33
N VAL A 44 -1.42 -10.80 -4.43
CA VAL A 44 -0.16 -10.55 -5.15
C VAL A 44 -0.45 -10.19 -6.63
N LYS A 45 -1.42 -10.86 -7.25
CA LYS A 45 -1.83 -10.57 -8.62
C LYS A 45 -2.46 -9.18 -8.73
N SER A 46 -3.41 -8.84 -7.85
CA SER A 46 -4.06 -7.53 -7.83
C SER A 46 -3.10 -6.37 -7.56
N ILE A 47 -2.09 -6.59 -6.71
CA ILE A 47 -1.01 -5.62 -6.44
C ILE A 47 -0.14 -5.39 -7.68
N ARG A 48 0.24 -6.46 -8.39
CA ARG A 48 0.99 -6.34 -9.65
C ARG A 48 0.21 -5.61 -10.74
N GLU A 49 -1.11 -5.77 -10.75
CA GLU A 49 -2.02 -5.06 -11.65
C GLU A 49 -2.26 -3.59 -11.23
N GLY A 50 -1.75 -3.17 -10.06
CA GLY A 50 -1.86 -1.80 -9.56
C GLY A 50 -3.22 -1.47 -8.93
N SER A 51 -4.07 -2.48 -8.71
CA SER A 51 -5.40 -2.37 -8.13
C SER A 51 -5.37 -2.41 -6.61
N VAL A 52 -4.62 -1.49 -5.98
CA VAL A 52 -4.50 -1.40 -4.50
C VAL A 52 -4.97 -0.03 -4.04
N ASN A 53 -5.94 -0.03 -3.13
CA ASN A 53 -6.41 1.18 -2.49
C ASN A 53 -6.08 1.14 -1.00
N LEU A 54 -5.30 2.12 -0.53
CA LEU A 54 -4.95 2.29 0.89
C LEU A 54 -5.67 3.49 1.51
N LYS A 55 -6.74 3.96 0.87
CA LYS A 55 -7.55 5.07 1.41
C LYS A 55 -8.33 4.58 2.61
N ASP A 56 -8.26 5.34 3.70
CA ASP A 56 -8.95 5.08 4.95
C ASP A 56 -8.58 3.73 5.62
N SER A 57 -7.52 3.07 5.13
CA SER A 57 -6.93 1.91 5.76
C SER A 57 -6.05 2.32 6.95
N TYR A 58 -6.05 1.51 8.01
CA TYR A 58 -5.24 1.73 9.20
C TYR A 58 -4.64 0.43 9.70
N ILE A 59 -3.62 0.55 10.55
CA ILE A 59 -2.98 -0.60 11.20
C ILE A 59 -3.65 -0.80 12.56
N ARG A 60 -4.11 -2.02 12.82
CA ARG A 60 -4.66 -2.43 14.11
C ARG A 60 -3.71 -3.42 14.77
N PRO A 61 -3.15 -3.10 15.95
CA PRO A 61 -2.43 -4.08 16.75
C PRO A 61 -3.44 -5.05 17.39
N LEU A 62 -3.23 -6.35 17.20
CA LEU A 62 -4.05 -7.39 17.80
C LEU A 62 -3.16 -8.58 18.20
N ARG A 63 -3.20 -8.95 19.48
CA ARG A 63 -2.51 -10.15 20.02
C ARG A 63 -1.00 -10.22 19.70
N GLY A 64 -0.33 -9.07 19.65
CA GLY A 64 1.10 -9.00 19.35
C GLY A 64 1.45 -8.93 17.86
N GLU A 65 0.44 -8.94 16.98
CA GLU A 65 0.62 -8.80 15.54
C GLU A 65 0.00 -7.50 15.03
N LEU A 66 0.50 -7.02 13.88
CA LEU A 66 -0.01 -5.83 13.21
C LEU A 66 -0.84 -6.25 12.00
N PHE A 67 -2.12 -5.85 12.00
CA PHE A 67 -3.02 -6.12 10.89
C PHE A 67 -3.34 -4.84 10.13
N LEU A 68 -3.26 -4.91 8.80
CA LEU A 68 -3.80 -3.87 7.93
C LEU A 68 -5.31 -4.09 7.78
N VAL A 69 -6.11 -3.07 8.10
CA VAL A 69 -7.57 -3.12 8.02
C VAL A 69 -8.06 -2.03 7.08
N GLY A 70 -9.00 -2.37 6.18
CA GLY A 70 -9.63 -1.44 5.24
C GLY A 70 -8.96 -1.32 3.87
N CYS A 71 -8.30 -2.39 3.38
CA CYS A 71 -7.70 -2.46 2.04
C CYS A 71 -8.56 -3.23 1.03
#